data_AF-A0A6J4THN0-F1
#
_entry.id   AF-A0A6J4THN0-F1
#
_cell.length_a   1.000
_cell.length_b   1.000
_cell.length_c   1.000
_cell.angle_alpha   90.00
_cell.angle_beta   90.00
_cell.angle_gamma   90.00
#
_symmetry.space_group_name_H-M   'P 1'
#
loop_
_entity.id
_entity.type
_entity.pdbx_description
1 polymer ?
#
loop_
_entity_poly.entity_id
_entity_poly.type
_entity_poly.pdbx_seq_one_letter_code
_entity_poly.pdbx_strand_id
1 'polypeptide(L)'
;SAETAMGRYPVEAVQTMDRIIKEAEKEGPIRTDAAAKPLPASKDASLAFADAIARAAYTLSLDSPAERIVVFTLTGAAVRRVAKYRPSPPIVAVLTDERAARRLNLIWGVRAVVVPIEEDPDVMFRQAGEAIIEAGLAARNGYALIVGSLPMLRVSGHTNLVHVRRLGT
;
A
#
# COMPACT_ATOMS: atom_id res chain seq x y z
N SER A 1 1.33 3.36 -25.43
CA SER A 1 0.35 3.72 -26.47
C SER A 1 0.73 2.98 -27.75
N ALA A 2 1.03 3.67 -28.85
CA ALA A 2 1.47 3.02 -30.08
C ALA A 2 2.74 2.18 -29.89
N GLU A 3 3.63 2.56 -28.94
CA GLU A 3 4.90 1.85 -28.71
C GLU A 3 4.70 0.38 -28.35
N THR A 4 3.72 0.08 -27.51
CA THR A 4 3.42 -1.28 -27.05
C THR A 4 2.35 -1.98 -27.90
N ALA A 5 1.46 -1.22 -28.57
CA ALA A 5 0.36 -1.78 -29.35
C ALA A 5 0.75 -2.16 -30.79
N MET A 6 1.56 -1.32 -31.45
CA MET A 6 1.91 -1.45 -32.88
C MET A 6 3.41 -1.22 -33.15
N GLY A 7 4.21 -0.92 -32.12
CA GLY A 7 5.63 -0.63 -32.25
C GLY A 7 6.45 -1.87 -32.60
N ARG A 8 7.63 -1.65 -33.19
CA ARG A 8 8.59 -2.73 -33.50
C ARG A 8 9.29 -3.32 -32.28
N TYR A 9 9.26 -2.61 -31.15
CA TYR A 9 9.99 -2.95 -29.92
C TYR A 9 9.10 -2.82 -28.66
N PRO A 10 7.96 -3.54 -28.59
CA PRO A 10 6.99 -3.36 -27.52
C PRO A 10 7.52 -3.81 -26.16
N VAL A 11 8.40 -4.82 -26.11
CA VAL A 11 9.01 -5.32 -24.86
C VAL A 11 10.05 -4.33 -24.34
N GLU A 12 10.92 -3.84 -25.23
CA GLU A 12 11.99 -2.90 -24.92
C GLU A 12 11.43 -1.54 -24.50
N ALA A 13 10.28 -1.13 -25.04
CA ALA A 13 9.56 0.06 -24.60
C ALA A 13 9.21 -0.04 -23.11
N VAL A 14 8.63 -1.17 -22.67
CA VAL A 14 8.28 -1.40 -21.26
C VAL A 14 9.54 -1.51 -20.39
N GLN A 15 10.56 -2.25 -20.83
CA GLN A 15 11.82 -2.36 -20.10
C GLN A 15 12.54 -1.02 -19.95
N THR A 16 12.49 -0.17 -20.97
CA THR A 16 13.10 1.17 -20.93
C THR A 16 12.32 2.08 -19.99
N MET A 17 10.98 2.02 -20.01
CA MET A 17 10.15 2.74 -19.05
C MET A 17 10.46 2.32 -17.61
N ASP A 18 10.57 1.02 -17.33
CA ASP A 18 10.94 0.49 -16.01
C ASP A 18 12.32 0.99 -15.56
N ARG A 19 13.33 0.98 -16.45
CA ARG A 19 14.66 1.51 -16.14
C ARG A 19 14.65 3.00 -15.83
N ILE A 20 13.93 3.80 -16.62
CA ILE A 20 13.83 5.26 -16.41
C ILE A 20 13.18 5.55 -15.05
N ILE A 21 12.07 4.87 -14.73
CA ILE A 21 11.37 5.06 -13.44
C ILE A 21 12.30 4.69 -12.28
N LYS A 22 12.97 3.54 -12.36
CA LYS A 22 13.91 3.09 -11.31
C LYS A 22 15.07 4.07 -11.10
N GLU A 23 15.63 4.62 -12.18
CA GLU A 23 16.70 5.62 -12.04
C GLU A 23 16.17 6.94 -11.48
N ALA A 24 15.00 7.39 -11.94
CA ALA A 24 14.38 8.63 -11.45
C ALA A 24 13.98 8.55 -9.95
N GLU A 25 13.64 7.36 -9.45
CA GLU A 25 13.23 7.12 -8.06
C GLU A 25 14.34 6.49 -7.20
N LYS A 26 15.59 6.46 -7.69
CA LYS A 26 16.70 5.76 -7.05
C LYS A 26 17.04 6.26 -5.66
N GLU A 27 16.96 7.57 -5.43
CA GLU A 27 17.19 8.20 -4.12
C GLU A 27 15.93 8.20 -3.25
N GLY A 28 14.84 7.62 -3.76
CA GLY A 28 13.55 7.60 -3.12
C GLY A 28 12.46 8.22 -3.99
N PRO A 29 11.22 8.21 -3.49
CA PRO A 29 10.08 8.60 -4.30
C PRO A 29 10.01 10.11 -4.51
N ILE A 30 9.62 10.51 -5.72
CA ILE A 30 9.45 11.92 -6.06
C ILE A 30 8.20 12.46 -5.36
N ARG A 31 8.39 13.43 -4.45
CA ARG A 31 7.31 14.05 -3.66
C ARG A 31 7.02 15.45 -4.17
N THR A 32 5.76 15.71 -4.50
CA THR A 32 5.28 17.07 -4.72
C THR A 32 4.90 17.72 -3.40
N ASP A 33 4.78 19.05 -3.36
CA ASP A 33 4.23 19.77 -2.20
C ASP A 33 2.88 19.21 -1.74
N ALA A 34 2.05 18.79 -2.69
CA ALA A 34 0.75 18.21 -2.41
C ALA A 34 0.85 16.84 -1.71
N ALA A 35 1.89 16.06 -1.99
CA ALA A 35 2.16 14.79 -1.31
C ALA A 35 2.63 15.00 0.13
N ALA A 36 3.42 16.04 0.39
CA ALA A 36 3.95 16.34 1.72
C ALA A 36 2.92 16.98 2.65
N LYS A 37 1.93 17.72 2.11
CA LYS A 37 0.96 18.45 2.92
C LYS A 37 -0.20 17.55 3.40
N PRO A 38 -0.65 17.69 4.66
CA PRO A 38 -1.87 17.06 5.14
C PRO A 38 -3.07 17.42 4.26
N LEU A 39 -4.06 16.53 4.19
CA LEU A 39 -5.36 16.90 3.61
C LEU A 39 -6.04 17.95 4.51
N PRO A 40 -6.86 18.86 3.93
CA PRO A 40 -7.73 19.72 4.73
C PRO A 40 -8.57 18.86 5.69
N ALA A 41 -8.74 19.35 6.92
CA ALA A 41 -9.50 18.61 7.91
C ALA A 41 -10.94 18.37 7.42
N SER A 42 -11.35 17.09 7.39
CA SER A 42 -12.73 16.71 7.12
C SER A 42 -13.64 17.10 8.29
N LYS A 43 -14.87 17.52 8.00
CA LYS A 43 -15.93 17.68 9.02
C LYS A 43 -16.45 16.34 9.53
N ASP A 44 -16.29 15.29 8.74
CA ASP A 44 -16.55 13.91 9.14
C ASP A 44 -15.38 13.38 9.97
N ALA A 45 -15.66 13.02 11.23
CA ALA A 45 -14.66 12.56 12.18
C ALA A 45 -13.97 11.27 11.73
N SER A 46 -14.69 10.32 11.14
CA SER A 46 -14.13 9.06 10.64
C SER A 46 -13.13 9.29 9.51
N LEU A 47 -13.44 10.21 8.59
CA LEU A 47 -12.51 10.62 7.53
C LEU A 47 -11.29 11.36 8.11
N ALA A 48 -11.50 12.23 9.11
CA ALA A 48 -10.40 12.94 9.77
C ALA A 48 -9.43 11.97 10.47
N PHE A 49 -9.95 10.94 11.15
CA PHE A 49 -9.12 9.87 11.73
C PHE A 49 -8.39 9.08 10.64
N ALA A 50 -9.06 8.74 9.55
CA ALA A 50 -8.44 8.01 8.45
C ALA A 50 -7.25 8.78 7.83
N ASP A 51 -7.40 10.09 7.66
CA ASP A 51 -6.32 10.95 7.16
C ASP A 51 -5.18 11.08 8.18
N ALA A 52 -5.51 11.20 9.48
CA ALA A 52 -4.52 11.24 10.55
C ALA A 52 -3.72 9.94 10.67
N ILE A 53 -4.38 8.78 10.59
CA ILE A 53 -3.73 7.46 10.63
C ILE A 53 -2.85 7.24 9.40
N ALA A 54 -3.31 7.63 8.21
CA ALA A 54 -2.49 7.54 7.00
C ALA A 54 -1.22 8.40 7.11
N ARG A 55 -1.34 9.61 7.67
CA ARG A 55 -0.18 10.47 7.95
C ARG A 55 0.73 9.85 9.01
N ALA A 56 0.18 9.28 10.08
CA ALA A 56 0.95 8.61 11.13
C ALA A 56 1.74 7.42 10.57
N ALA A 57 1.12 6.59 9.72
CA ALA A 57 1.79 5.48 9.05
C ALA A 57 2.94 5.99 8.14
N TYR A 58 2.73 7.08 7.41
CA TYR A 58 3.80 7.71 6.63
C TYR A 58 4.95 8.20 7.53
N THR A 59 4.65 8.96 8.59
CA THR A 59 5.68 9.46 9.52
C THR A 59 6.46 8.31 10.17
N LEU A 60 5.78 7.28 10.67
CA LEU A 60 6.42 6.08 11.21
C LEU A 60 7.31 5.39 10.16
N SER A 61 6.92 5.39 8.88
CA SER A 61 7.73 4.79 7.82
C SER A 61 9.04 5.54 7.53
N LEU A 62 9.17 6.81 7.95
CA LEU A 62 10.41 7.57 7.83
C LEU A 62 11.40 7.24 8.95
N ASP A 63 10.88 6.95 10.15
CA ASP A 63 11.68 6.84 11.38
C ASP A 63 11.80 5.38 11.88
N SER A 64 11.39 4.39 11.08
CA SER A 64 11.40 2.98 11.47
C SER A 64 12.01 2.08 10.40
N PRO A 65 12.51 0.89 10.78
CA PRO A 65 13.04 -0.10 9.83
C PRO A 65 11.92 -0.87 9.09
N ALA A 66 10.73 -0.27 8.93
CA ALA A 66 9.63 -0.92 8.24
C ALA A 66 9.95 -1.08 6.75
N GLU A 67 9.94 -2.32 6.27
CA GLU A 67 10.22 -2.65 4.87
C GLU A 67 8.98 -2.49 3.99
N ARG A 68 7.78 -2.59 4.60
CA ARG A 68 6.49 -2.52 3.91
C ARG A 68 5.44 -1.78 4.74
N ILE A 69 4.49 -1.17 4.04
CA ILE A 69 3.23 -0.73 4.63
C ILE A 69 2.12 -1.65 4.12
N VAL A 70 1.60 -2.51 4.98
CA VAL A 70 0.52 -3.45 4.66
C VAL A 70 -0.81 -2.78 4.99
N VAL A 71 -1.64 -2.57 3.97
CA VAL A 71 -2.91 -1.85 4.11
C VAL A 71 -4.08 -2.79 3.84
N PHE A 72 -4.81 -3.14 4.90
CA PHE A 72 -6.06 -3.89 4.78
C PHE A 72 -7.19 -2.97 4.33
N THR A 73 -7.88 -3.34 3.25
CA THR A 73 -8.90 -2.46 2.66
C THR A 73 -9.99 -3.19 1.89
N LEU A 74 -11.22 -2.65 1.92
CA LEU A 74 -12.32 -3.13 1.08
C LEU A 74 -12.40 -2.41 -0.27
N THR A 75 -12.27 -1.07 -0.26
CA THR A 75 -12.48 -0.21 -1.43
C THR A 75 -11.20 0.48 -1.90
N GLY A 76 -10.09 0.30 -1.17
CA GLY A 76 -8.82 0.97 -1.44
C GLY A 76 -8.73 2.41 -0.95
N ALA A 77 -9.72 2.92 -0.21
CA ALA A 77 -9.69 4.29 0.28
C ALA A 77 -8.50 4.55 1.22
N ALA A 78 -8.18 3.61 2.11
CA ALA A 78 -7.01 3.67 2.98
C ALA A 78 -5.70 3.64 2.17
N VAL A 79 -5.61 2.77 1.16
CA VAL A 79 -4.44 2.66 0.26
C VAL A 79 -4.16 3.99 -0.42
N ARG A 80 -5.19 4.65 -0.97
CA ARG A 80 -5.04 5.96 -1.62
C ARG A 80 -4.55 7.04 -0.65
N ARG A 81 -5.03 7.04 0.59
CA ARG A 81 -4.58 8.00 1.63
C ARG A 81 -3.11 7.82 1.98
N VAL A 82 -2.67 6.57 2.15
CA VAL A 82 -1.25 6.27 2.44
C VAL A 82 -0.38 6.60 1.22
N ALA A 83 -0.76 6.13 0.01
CA ALA A 83 0.00 6.32 -1.21
C ALA A 83 0.15 7.78 -1.66
N LYS A 84 -0.78 8.66 -1.23
CA LYS A 84 -0.67 10.11 -1.43
C LYS A 84 0.67 10.65 -0.89
N TYR A 85 1.11 10.18 0.27
CA TYR A 85 2.32 10.66 0.93
C TYR A 85 3.61 10.13 0.30
N ARG A 86 3.51 9.23 -0.69
CA ARG A 86 4.66 8.61 -1.36
C ARG A 86 5.66 8.04 -0.32
N PRO A 87 5.24 7.10 0.54
CA PRO A 87 6.16 6.48 1.50
C PRO A 87 7.30 5.78 0.76
N SER A 88 8.49 5.77 1.36
CA SER A 88 9.64 5.06 0.78
C SER A 88 9.45 3.54 0.83
N PRO A 89 8.96 2.94 1.95
CA PRO A 89 8.56 1.54 1.95
C PRO A 89 7.36 1.31 1.03
N PRO A 90 7.42 0.34 0.10
CA PRO A 90 6.29 0.08 -0.79
C PRO A 90 5.06 -0.43 -0.03
N ILE A 91 3.90 -0.15 -0.61
CA ILE A 91 2.60 -0.45 -0.02
C ILE A 91 2.12 -1.79 -0.54
N VAL A 92 1.68 -2.67 0.36
CA VAL A 92 1.01 -3.92 0.01
C VAL A 92 -0.46 -3.82 0.40
N ALA A 93 -1.35 -3.75 -0.58
CA ALA A 93 -2.79 -3.71 -0.34
C ALA A 93 -3.33 -5.14 -0.15
N VAL A 94 -3.95 -5.41 0.99
CA VAL A 94 -4.58 -6.69 1.29
C VAL A 94 -6.09 -6.53 1.27
N LEU A 95 -6.75 -7.32 0.44
CA LEU A 95 -8.19 -7.26 0.19
C LEU A 95 -8.70 -8.59 -0.35
N THR A 96 -10.02 -8.71 -0.52
CA THR A 96 -10.66 -9.97 -0.94
C THR A 96 -11.20 -9.93 -2.35
N ASP A 97 -11.49 -8.72 -2.86
CA ASP A 97 -12.02 -8.52 -4.21
C ASP A 97 -10.88 -8.37 -5.23
N GLU A 98 -10.76 -9.33 -6.14
CA GLU A 98 -9.74 -9.29 -7.19
C GLU A 98 -9.91 -8.09 -8.13
N ARG A 99 -11.15 -7.65 -8.37
CA ARG A 99 -11.41 -6.53 -9.28
C ARG A 99 -10.88 -5.23 -8.70
N ALA A 100 -11.06 -5.01 -7.40
CA ALA A 100 -10.44 -3.93 -6.67
C ALA A 100 -8.92 -4.10 -6.65
N ALA A 101 -8.39 -5.31 -6.45
CA ALA A 101 -6.95 -5.56 -6.42
C ALA A 101 -6.27 -5.11 -7.71
N ARG A 102 -6.85 -5.47 -8.87
CA ARG A 102 -6.38 -5.03 -10.19
C ARG A 102 -6.37 -3.50 -10.34
N ARG A 103 -7.38 -2.81 -9.79
CA ARG A 103 -7.44 -1.33 -9.81
C ARG A 103 -6.38 -0.69 -8.91
N LEU A 104 -6.11 -1.29 -7.75
CA LEU A 104 -5.12 -0.75 -6.81
C LEU A 104 -3.69 -0.88 -7.30
N ASN A 105 -3.39 -1.86 -8.16
CA ASN A 105 -2.08 -1.97 -8.82
C ASN A 105 -1.75 -0.80 -9.77
N LEU A 106 -2.72 0.07 -10.10
CA LEU A 106 -2.48 1.32 -10.84
C LEU A 106 -2.06 2.48 -9.93
N ILE A 107 -2.16 2.32 -8.60
CA ILE A 107 -1.74 3.33 -7.64
C ILE A 107 -0.22 3.22 -7.46
N TRP A 108 0.45 4.36 -7.51
CA TRP A 108 1.89 4.45 -7.31
C TRP A 108 2.33 3.75 -6.02
N GLY A 109 3.41 2.97 -6.11
CA GLY A 109 4.02 2.28 -4.97
C GLY A 109 3.18 1.15 -4.37
N VAL A 110 2.07 0.74 -5.00
CA VAL A 110 1.16 -0.28 -4.48
C VAL A 110 1.30 -1.60 -5.24
N ARG A 111 1.35 -2.70 -4.49
CA ARG A 111 1.08 -4.06 -4.98
C ARG A 111 -0.07 -4.66 -4.18
N ALA A 112 -1.04 -5.26 -4.85
CA ALA A 112 -2.20 -5.87 -4.20
C ALA A 112 -2.05 -7.39 -4.07
N VAL A 113 -2.45 -7.95 -2.92
CA VAL A 113 -2.55 -9.38 -2.64
C VAL A 113 -3.98 -9.69 -2.20
N VAL A 114 -4.55 -10.75 -2.78
CA VAL A 114 -5.90 -11.19 -2.46
C VAL A 114 -5.82 -12.28 -1.41
N VAL A 115 -6.44 -12.05 -0.26
CA VAL A 115 -6.45 -12.97 0.89
C VAL A 115 -7.89 -13.16 1.36
N PRO A 116 -8.33 -14.37 1.71
CA PRO A 116 -9.65 -14.60 2.29
C PRO A 116 -9.90 -13.76 3.56
N ILE A 117 -11.18 -13.49 3.87
CA ILE A 117 -11.55 -12.84 5.13
C ILE A 117 -11.46 -13.88 6.24
N GLU A 118 -10.81 -13.50 7.33
CA GLU A 118 -10.83 -14.23 8.60
C GLU A 118 -11.47 -13.35 9.68
N GLU A 119 -12.17 -13.97 10.63
CA GLU A 119 -12.78 -13.22 11.74
C GLU A 119 -11.75 -12.79 12.78
N ASP A 120 -10.73 -13.62 13.01
CA ASP A 120 -9.65 -13.36 13.93
C ASP A 120 -8.57 -12.49 13.24
N PRO A 121 -8.32 -11.26 13.73
CA PRO A 121 -7.29 -10.39 13.19
C PRO A 121 -5.89 -11.04 13.20
N ASP A 122 -5.56 -11.84 14.20
CA ASP A 122 -4.25 -12.50 14.28
C ASP A 122 -4.08 -13.57 13.22
N VAL A 123 -5.13 -14.36 12.96
CA VAL A 123 -5.13 -15.33 11.85
C VAL A 123 -4.99 -14.61 10.52
N MET A 124 -5.76 -13.54 10.34
CA MET A 124 -5.74 -12.72 9.13
C MET A 124 -4.35 -12.13 8.86
N PHE A 125 -3.69 -11.61 9.90
CA PHE A 125 -2.34 -11.05 9.79
C PHE A 125 -1.30 -12.12 9.41
N ARG A 126 -1.37 -13.32 10.00
CA ARG A 126 -0.47 -14.42 9.63
C ARG A 126 -0.66 -14.85 8.19
N GLN A 127 -1.89 -15.12 7.78
CA GLN A 127 -2.20 -15.54 6.40
C GLN A 127 -1.79 -14.47 5.38
N ALA A 128 -2.09 -13.19 5.65
CA ALA A 128 -1.66 -12.10 4.79
C ALA A 128 -0.13 -12.02 4.75
N GLY A 129 0.56 -12.17 5.89
CA GLY A 129 2.01 -12.20 5.94
C GLY A 129 2.63 -13.29 5.07
N GLU A 130 2.12 -14.52 5.15
CA GLU A 130 2.58 -15.63 4.31
C GLU A 130 2.30 -15.37 2.82
N ALA A 131 1.09 -14.93 2.46
CA ALA A 131 0.74 -14.61 1.07
C ALA A 131 1.62 -13.50 0.48
N ILE A 132 2.01 -12.49 1.28
CA ILE A 132 2.92 -11.41 0.87
C ILE A 132 4.34 -11.96 0.63
N ILE A 133 4.81 -12.86 1.48
CA ILE A 133 6.14 -13.49 1.34
C ILE A 133 6.16 -14.40 0.11
N GLU A 134 5.15 -15.24 -0.08
CA GLU A 134 5.01 -16.14 -1.24
C GLU A 134 4.94 -15.36 -2.57
N ALA A 135 4.30 -14.20 -2.57
CA ALA A 135 4.26 -13.30 -3.73
C ALA A 135 5.60 -12.58 -4.01
N GLY A 136 6.65 -12.82 -3.21
CA GLY A 136 7.95 -12.16 -3.34
C GLY A 136 7.89 -10.66 -3.00
N LEU A 137 6.86 -10.22 -2.27
CA LEU A 137 6.65 -8.82 -1.93
C LEU A 137 7.29 -8.44 -0.60
N ALA A 138 7.71 -9.37 0.24
CA ALA A 138 8.47 -9.08 1.46
C ALA A 138 9.36 -10.25 1.87
N ALA A 139 10.39 -9.97 2.67
CA ALA A 139 11.17 -11.01 3.33
C ALA A 139 10.47 -11.50 4.60
N ARG A 140 10.67 -12.78 4.93
CA ARG A 140 10.25 -13.32 6.23
C ARG A 140 10.99 -12.58 7.35
N ASN A 141 10.31 -12.35 8.47
CA ASN A 141 10.77 -11.61 9.64
C ASN A 141 11.03 -10.11 9.43
N GLY A 142 10.77 -9.56 8.23
CA GLY A 142 10.83 -8.13 7.97
C GLY A 142 9.73 -7.37 8.73
N TYR A 143 10.04 -6.15 9.18
CA TYR A 143 9.07 -5.30 9.86
C TYR A 143 8.09 -4.67 8.86
N ALA A 144 6.81 -4.63 9.21
CA ALA A 144 5.76 -4.00 8.44
C ALA A 144 4.88 -3.10 9.32
N LEU A 145 4.45 -1.97 8.76
CA LEU A 145 3.39 -1.14 9.30
C LEU A 145 2.06 -1.64 8.76
N ILE A 146 1.18 -2.08 9.64
CA ILE A 146 -0.18 -2.51 9.32
C ILE A 146 -1.10 -1.30 9.45
N VAL A 147 -1.86 -0.99 8.41
CA VAL A 147 -2.87 0.07 8.39
C VAL A 147 -4.23 -0.53 8.02
N GLY A 148 -5.28 -0.15 8.73
CA GLY A 148 -6.62 -0.63 8.42
C GLY A 148 -7.68 -0.13 9.38
N SER A 149 -8.76 -0.90 9.48
CA SER A 149 -9.85 -0.68 10.44
C SER A 149 -10.11 -1.95 11.24
N LEU A 150 -10.44 -1.83 12.52
CA LEU A 150 -10.97 -2.96 13.29
C LEU A 150 -12.50 -2.83 13.44
N PRO A 151 -13.28 -3.90 13.20
CA PRO A 151 -12.86 -5.18 12.60
C PRO A 151 -12.44 -5.05 11.12
N MET A 152 -11.39 -5.78 10.73
CA MET A 152 -10.82 -5.73 9.38
C MET A 152 -11.80 -6.26 8.34
N LEU A 153 -11.83 -5.60 7.18
CA LEU A 153 -12.63 -6.00 6.01
C LEU A 153 -14.13 -6.23 6.27
N ARG A 154 -14.70 -5.71 7.37
CA ARG A 154 -16.15 -5.73 7.62
C ARG A 154 -16.82 -4.38 7.41
N VAL A 155 -16.13 -3.30 7.78
CA VAL A 155 -16.65 -1.93 7.68
C VAL A 155 -15.76 -1.11 6.76
N SER A 156 -16.37 -0.58 5.70
CA SER A 156 -15.68 0.34 4.77
C SER A 156 -15.71 1.79 5.30
N GLY A 157 -14.86 2.65 4.72
CA GLY A 157 -14.87 4.10 5.01
C GLY A 157 -14.14 4.52 6.28
N HIS A 158 -13.76 3.57 7.14
CA HIS A 158 -13.04 3.84 8.38
C HIS A 158 -11.58 3.37 8.26
N THR A 159 -10.66 4.11 8.88
CA THR A 159 -9.26 3.70 9.04
C THR A 159 -8.81 4.23 10.38
N ASN A 160 -8.65 3.34 11.37
CA ASN A 160 -8.43 3.70 12.77
C ASN A 160 -7.29 2.90 13.42
N LEU A 161 -6.56 2.09 12.64
CA LEU A 161 -5.45 1.27 13.13
C LEU A 161 -4.16 1.60 12.39
N VAL A 162 -3.10 1.82 13.16
CA VAL A 162 -1.72 1.61 12.73
C VAL A 162 -1.04 0.69 13.75
N HIS A 163 -0.39 -0.38 13.29
CA HIS A 163 0.24 -1.37 14.15
C HIS A 163 1.55 -1.86 13.53
N VAL A 164 2.55 -2.21 14.35
CA VAL A 164 3.85 -2.71 13.88
C VAL A 164 3.90 -4.22 14.08
N ARG A 165 4.25 -4.98 13.04
CA ARG A 165 4.47 -6.44 13.14
C ARG A 165 5.63 -6.91 12.29
N ARG A 166 6.10 -8.13 12.58
CA ARG A 166 6.95 -8.89 11.68
C ARG A 166 6.08 -9.75 10.76
N LEU A 167 6.50 -9.93 9.52
CA LEU A 167 5.82 -10.80 8.56
C LEU A 167 6.30 -12.25 8.70
N GLY A 168 5.38 -13.20 8.65
CA GLY A 168 5.67 -14.64 8.68
C GLY A 168 6.02 -15.19 10.07
N THR A 169 5.45 -14.60 11.13
CA THR A 169 5.55 -15.04 12.53
C THR A 169 4.21 -15.50 13.07
#